data_AF-A0A2T3CSM9-F1
#
_entry.id   AF-A0A2T3CSM9-F1
#
_cell.length_a   1.000
_cell.length_b   1.000
_cell.length_c   1.000
_cell.angle_alpha   90.00
_cell.angle_beta   90.00
_cell.angle_gamma   90.00
#
_symmetry.space_group_name_H-M   'P 1'
#
loop_
_entity.id
_entity.type
_entity.pdbx_description
1 polymer ?
#
loop_
_entity_poly.entity_id
_entity_poly.type
_entity_poly.pdbx_seq_one_letter_code
_entity_poly.pdbx_strand_id
1 'polypeptide(L)'
;MEINTVISLFGQKESIELLRLAVVYVHLLACCVAIGLVFASDAAMIKGLLKGRMSTAHDNDHMASLQKSVANALIFLWLTGAALIGIDYLEKGMNYFANPKLQAKVIIVLLLTFNGMLLHRYVLPALLKAGSLLDLQVGVRLFALFSGALSGVSWLYAAMLGVGRPLAWKYSLSELLMAHPVLIVLGFALMVALTQWARNRSMAVPAQERPWLLAGIHTR
;
A
#
# COMPACT_ATOMS: atom_id res chain seq x y z
N MET A 1 -37.01 -33.13 -23.60
CA MET A 1 -36.85 -32.52 -22.26
C MET A 1 -35.37 -32.33 -21.94
N GLU A 2 -34.49 -33.28 -22.27
CA GLU A 2 -33.05 -33.20 -21.97
C GLU A 2 -32.28 -32.07 -22.68
N ILE A 3 -32.60 -31.75 -23.93
CA ILE A 3 -31.90 -30.69 -24.69
C ILE A 3 -32.07 -29.31 -24.03
N ASN A 4 -33.26 -28.98 -23.54
CA ASN A 4 -33.49 -27.71 -22.85
C ASN A 4 -32.73 -27.63 -21.51
N THR A 5 -32.59 -28.75 -20.81
CA THR A 5 -31.83 -28.85 -19.56
C THR A 5 -30.33 -28.67 -19.80
N VAL A 6 -29.82 -29.28 -20.89
CA VAL A 6 -28.42 -29.15 -21.30
C VAL A 6 -28.12 -27.71 -21.72
N ILE A 7 -28.97 -27.09 -22.54
CA ILE A 7 -28.83 -25.67 -22.95
C ILE A 7 -28.90 -24.74 -21.74
N SER A 8 -29.81 -24.97 -20.78
CA SER A 8 -29.87 -24.15 -19.55
C SER A 8 -28.65 -24.32 -18.66
N LEU A 9 -28.09 -25.54 -18.57
CA LEU A 9 -26.86 -25.81 -17.81
C LEU A 9 -25.65 -25.13 -18.45
N PHE A 10 -25.53 -25.16 -19.77
CA PHE A 10 -24.47 -24.46 -20.49
C PHE A 10 -24.60 -22.94 -20.36
N GLY A 11 -25.80 -22.39 -20.56
CA GLY A 11 -26.05 -20.96 -20.35
C GLY A 11 -25.77 -20.50 -18.92
N GLN A 12 -26.07 -21.33 -17.92
CA GLN A 12 -25.75 -21.03 -16.52
C GLN A 12 -24.24 -21.07 -16.24
N LYS A 13 -23.52 -22.06 -16.76
CA LYS A 13 -22.05 -22.16 -16.60
C LYS A 13 -21.34 -20.98 -17.27
N GLU A 14 -21.68 -20.68 -18.52
CA GLU A 14 -21.10 -19.53 -19.24
C GLU A 14 -21.38 -18.22 -18.51
N SER A 15 -22.61 -18.03 -17.99
CA SER A 15 -22.96 -16.84 -17.21
C SER A 15 -22.11 -16.69 -15.94
N ILE A 16 -21.80 -17.80 -15.24
CA ILE A 16 -20.95 -17.81 -14.05
C ILE A 16 -19.51 -17.48 -14.42
N GLU A 17 -18.98 -18.02 -15.51
CA GLU A 17 -17.63 -17.72 -15.99
C GLU A 17 -17.48 -16.25 -16.41
N LEU A 18 -18.48 -15.70 -17.11
CA LEU A 18 -18.53 -14.27 -17.47
C LEU A 18 -18.61 -13.38 -16.23
N LEU A 19 -19.44 -13.74 -15.25
CA LEU A 19 -19.53 -13.03 -13.98
C LEU A 19 -18.19 -13.06 -13.24
N ARG A 20 -17.58 -14.25 -13.14
CA ARG A 20 -16.25 -14.41 -12.53
C ARG A 20 -15.22 -13.53 -13.22
N LEU A 21 -15.18 -13.54 -14.56
CA LEU A 21 -14.27 -12.71 -15.34
C LEU A 21 -14.49 -11.22 -15.08
N ALA A 22 -15.75 -10.77 -15.04
CA ALA A 22 -16.10 -9.40 -14.73
C ALA A 22 -15.65 -8.98 -13.32
N VAL A 23 -15.86 -9.83 -12.30
CA VAL A 23 -15.40 -9.57 -10.93
C VAL A 23 -13.87 -9.54 -10.86
N VAL A 24 -13.18 -10.47 -11.53
CA VAL A 24 -11.70 -10.46 -11.60
C VAL A 24 -11.21 -9.15 -12.24
N TYR A 25 -11.84 -8.72 -13.33
CA TYR A 25 -11.48 -7.50 -14.03
C TYR A 25 -11.64 -6.26 -13.14
N VAL A 26 -12.79 -6.12 -12.47
CA VAL A 26 -13.05 -5.03 -11.53
C VAL A 26 -12.09 -5.06 -10.34
N HIS A 27 -11.78 -6.25 -9.80
CA HIS A 27 -10.81 -6.41 -8.72
C HIS A 27 -9.40 -5.96 -9.13
N LEU A 28 -8.96 -6.31 -10.34
CA LEU A 28 -7.66 -5.89 -10.86
C LEU A 28 -7.59 -4.39 -11.10
N LEU A 29 -8.64 -3.78 -11.65
CA LEU A 29 -8.71 -2.32 -11.81
C LEU A 29 -8.62 -1.61 -10.45
N ALA A 30 -9.38 -2.07 -9.46
CA ALA A 30 -9.30 -1.53 -8.10
C ALA A 30 -7.90 -1.71 -7.50
N CYS A 31 -7.24 -2.84 -7.75
CA CYS A 31 -5.87 -3.10 -7.32
C CYS A 31 -4.88 -2.10 -7.94
N CYS A 32 -4.99 -1.84 -9.24
CA CYS A 32 -4.15 -0.85 -9.94
C CYS A 32 -4.34 0.56 -9.38
N VAL A 33 -5.58 0.99 -9.16
CA VAL A 33 -5.88 2.29 -8.55
C VAL A 33 -5.31 2.38 -7.14
N ALA A 34 -5.51 1.34 -6.32
CA ALA A 34 -4.99 1.31 -4.95
C ALA A 34 -3.47 1.40 -4.90
N ILE A 35 -2.76 0.63 -5.73
CA ILE A 35 -1.30 0.69 -5.84
C ILE A 35 -0.84 2.09 -6.26
N GLY A 36 -1.51 2.69 -7.27
CA GLY A 36 -1.19 4.05 -7.71
C GLY A 36 -1.34 5.09 -6.59
N LEU A 37 -2.39 5.00 -5.79
CA LEU A 37 -2.62 5.89 -4.64
C LEU A 37 -1.58 5.68 -3.53
N VAL A 38 -1.22 4.43 -3.23
CA VAL A 38 -0.19 4.10 -2.24
C VAL A 38 1.17 4.63 -2.70
N PHE A 39 1.55 4.40 -3.96
CA PHE A 39 2.78 4.93 -4.52
C PHE A 39 2.82 6.45 -4.53
N ALA A 40 1.70 7.11 -4.85
CA ALA A 40 1.61 8.57 -4.79
C ALA A 40 1.81 9.08 -3.36
N SER A 41 1.23 8.39 -2.37
CA SER A 41 1.41 8.73 -0.95
C SER A 41 2.86 8.51 -0.48
N ASP A 42 3.48 7.41 -0.86
CA ASP A 42 4.87 7.10 -0.51
C ASP A 42 5.84 8.08 -1.20
N ALA A 43 5.57 8.45 -2.46
CA ALA A 43 6.36 9.44 -3.19
C ALA A 43 6.23 10.85 -2.58
N ALA A 44 5.02 11.25 -2.16
CA ALA A 44 4.81 12.51 -1.46
C ALA A 44 5.59 12.55 -0.14
N MET A 45 5.60 11.43 0.60
CA MET A 45 6.37 11.27 1.83
C MET A 45 7.88 11.43 1.58
N ILE A 46 8.44 10.75 0.57
CA ILE A 46 9.86 10.86 0.20
C ILE A 46 10.20 12.27 -0.28
N LYS A 47 9.33 12.90 -1.07
CA LYS A 47 9.52 14.28 -1.54
C LYS A 47 9.54 15.27 -0.37
N GLY A 48 8.70 15.07 0.64
CA GLY A 48 8.71 15.82 1.90
C GLY A 48 10.04 15.68 2.65
N LEU A 49 10.60 14.47 2.71
CA LEU A 49 11.94 14.22 3.28
C LEU A 49 13.05 14.93 2.50
N LEU A 50 13.00 14.91 1.16
CA LEU A 50 14.03 15.52 0.31
C LEU A 50 14.03 17.05 0.35
N LYS A 51 12.88 17.68 0.56
CA LYS A 51 12.75 19.14 0.50
C LYS A 51 13.05 19.84 1.83
N GLY A 52 13.24 19.10 2.93
CA GLY A 52 13.66 19.62 4.25
C GLY A 52 12.70 20.59 4.94
N ARG A 53 11.61 20.99 4.28
CA ARG A 53 10.54 21.85 4.79
C ARG A 53 9.23 21.38 4.16
N MET A 54 8.36 20.79 4.96
CA MET A 54 6.93 20.71 4.65
C MET A 54 6.36 22.13 4.80
N SER A 55 6.53 22.93 3.75
CA SER A 55 5.88 24.23 3.67
C SER A 55 4.40 23.98 3.36
N THR A 56 3.54 24.50 4.23
CA THR A 56 2.09 24.69 4.14
C THR A 56 1.17 23.58 4.66
N ALA A 57 0.30 23.98 5.59
CA ALA A 57 -0.84 23.25 6.12
C ALA A 57 -1.78 22.67 5.04
N HIS A 58 -1.69 23.15 3.80
CA HIS A 58 -2.46 22.67 2.65
C HIS A 58 -2.07 21.26 2.18
N ASP A 59 -0.82 20.83 2.40
CA ASP A 59 -0.32 19.49 2.00
C ASP A 59 -0.78 18.38 2.97
N ASN A 60 -1.08 18.74 4.22
CA ASN A 60 -1.51 17.80 5.26
C ASN A 60 -2.93 17.27 5.04
N ASP A 61 -3.85 18.13 4.59
CA ASP A 61 -5.21 17.74 4.23
C ASP A 61 -5.21 16.84 2.99
N HIS A 62 -4.31 17.10 2.05
CA HIS A 62 -4.11 16.26 0.88
C HIS A 62 -3.62 14.86 1.28
N MET A 63 -2.64 14.76 2.19
CA MET A 63 -2.13 13.47 2.69
C MET A 63 -3.21 12.64 3.41
N ALA A 64 -4.02 13.28 4.26
CA ALA A 64 -5.12 12.61 4.96
C ALA A 64 -6.22 12.15 3.97
N SER A 65 -6.49 12.94 2.92
CA SER A 65 -7.43 12.56 1.86
C SER A 65 -6.94 11.36 1.03
N LEU A 66 -5.64 11.31 0.73
CA LEU A 66 -5.01 10.19 0.01
C LEU A 66 -5.08 8.91 0.84
N GLN A 67 -4.78 8.98 2.14
CA GLN A 67 -4.86 7.83 3.02
C GLN A 67 -6.29 7.32 3.20
N LYS A 68 -7.28 8.22 3.28
CA LYS A 68 -8.70 7.85 3.26
C LYS A 68 -9.09 7.19 1.93
N SER A 69 -8.55 7.67 0.81
CA SER A 69 -8.74 7.07 -0.52
C SER A 69 -8.15 5.65 -0.58
N VAL A 70 -6.95 5.44 -0.04
CA VAL A 70 -6.32 4.11 0.07
C VAL A 70 -7.16 3.17 0.94
N ALA A 71 -7.67 3.64 2.08
CA ALA A 71 -8.55 2.84 2.95
C ALA A 71 -9.85 2.43 2.23
N ASN A 72 -10.47 3.34 1.48
CA ASN A 72 -11.65 3.04 0.67
C ASN A 72 -11.34 2.02 -0.44
N ALA A 73 -10.21 2.17 -1.12
CA ALA A 73 -9.77 1.21 -2.13
C ALA A 73 -9.53 -0.19 -1.53
N LEU A 74 -8.99 -0.27 -0.31
CA LEU A 74 -8.80 -1.51 0.43
C LEU A 74 -10.14 -2.19 0.77
N ILE A 75 -11.16 -1.43 1.18
CA ILE A 75 -12.51 -1.94 1.41
C ILE A 75 -13.08 -2.54 0.12
N PHE A 76 -12.95 -1.82 -1.00
CA PHE A 76 -13.45 -2.31 -2.29
C PHE A 76 -12.73 -3.59 -2.75
N LEU A 77 -11.42 -3.70 -2.49
CA LEU A 77 -10.64 -4.90 -2.74
C LEU A 77 -11.06 -6.08 -1.85
N TRP A 78 -11.43 -5.82 -0.60
CA TRP A 78 -12.01 -6.82 0.28
C TRP A 78 -13.35 -7.34 -0.25
N LEU A 79 -14.26 -6.44 -0.65
CA LEU A 79 -15.57 -6.82 -1.19
C LEU A 79 -15.44 -7.64 -2.47
N THR A 80 -14.65 -7.15 -3.43
CA THR A 80 -14.42 -7.86 -4.70
C THR A 80 -13.62 -9.15 -4.51
N GLY A 81 -12.67 -9.18 -3.58
CA GLY A 81 -11.93 -10.39 -3.22
C GLY A 81 -12.80 -11.46 -2.56
N ALA A 82 -13.70 -11.05 -1.65
CA ALA A 82 -14.67 -11.96 -1.04
C ALA A 82 -15.65 -12.51 -2.06
N ALA A 83 -16.11 -11.69 -3.01
CA ALA A 83 -16.95 -12.14 -4.12
C ALA A 83 -16.24 -13.20 -4.99
N LEU A 84 -14.95 -13.01 -5.31
CA LEU A 84 -14.16 -14.01 -6.03
C LEU A 84 -14.03 -15.32 -5.26
N ILE A 85 -13.75 -15.25 -3.96
CA ILE A 85 -13.67 -16.44 -3.10
C ILE A 85 -15.01 -17.17 -3.08
N GLY A 86 -16.13 -16.45 -3.00
CA GLY A 86 -17.47 -17.02 -3.02
C GLY A 86 -17.78 -17.75 -4.34
N ILE A 87 -17.49 -17.13 -5.48
CA ILE A 87 -17.70 -17.75 -6.80
C ILE A 87 -16.81 -18.99 -6.96
N ASP A 88 -15.52 -18.88 -6.63
CA ASP A 88 -14.58 -20.00 -6.76
C ASP A 88 -14.87 -21.15 -5.77
N TYR A 89 -15.41 -20.83 -4.59
CA TYR A 89 -15.84 -21.81 -3.61
C TYR A 89 -17.03 -22.64 -4.10
N LEU A 90 -17.99 -22.02 -4.78
CA LEU A 90 -19.14 -22.73 -5.37
C LEU A 90 -18.70 -23.71 -6.48
N GLU A 91 -17.61 -23.40 -7.20
CA GLU A 91 -17.05 -24.30 -8.23
C GLU A 91 -16.18 -25.43 -7.66
N LYS A 92 -15.30 -25.11 -6.70
CA LYS A 92 -14.20 -25.99 -6.27
C LYS A 92 -14.38 -26.59 -4.86
N GLY A 93 -15.38 -26.13 -4.11
CA GLY A 93 -15.67 -26.56 -2.74
C GLY A 93 -14.57 -26.19 -1.73
N MET A 94 -14.55 -26.89 -0.59
CA MET A 94 -13.61 -26.63 0.52
C MET A 94 -12.13 -26.73 0.13
N ASN A 95 -11.80 -27.51 -0.90
CA ASN A 95 -10.42 -27.65 -1.39
C ASN A 95 -9.83 -26.33 -1.91
N TYR A 96 -10.68 -25.34 -2.24
CA TYR A 96 -10.22 -24.02 -2.63
C TYR A 96 -9.45 -23.29 -1.51
N PHE A 97 -9.87 -23.47 -0.25
CA PHE A 97 -9.21 -22.86 0.90
C PHE A 97 -7.85 -23.47 1.22
N ALA A 98 -7.58 -24.69 0.75
CA ALA A 98 -6.27 -25.33 0.89
C ALA A 98 -5.20 -24.74 -0.04
N ASN A 99 -5.57 -23.84 -0.96
CA ASN A 99 -4.63 -23.21 -1.88
C ASN A 99 -3.68 -22.25 -1.12
N PRO A 100 -2.37 -22.56 -1.05
CA PRO A 100 -1.40 -21.73 -0.32
C PRO A 100 -1.34 -20.29 -0.82
N LYS A 101 -1.59 -20.09 -2.11
CA LYS A 101 -1.61 -18.77 -2.75
C LYS A 101 -2.76 -17.90 -2.24
N LEU A 102 -3.94 -18.49 -2.06
CA LEU A 102 -5.12 -17.80 -1.54
C LEU A 102 -4.88 -17.39 -0.09
N GLN A 103 -4.38 -18.32 0.73
CA GLN A 103 -4.07 -18.08 2.13
C GLN A 103 -3.04 -16.95 2.29
N ALA A 104 -1.94 -16.99 1.52
CA ALA A 104 -0.94 -15.92 1.53
C ALA A 104 -1.55 -14.56 1.18
N LYS A 105 -2.41 -14.49 0.15
CA LYS A 105 -3.07 -13.23 -0.24
C LYS A 105 -3.95 -12.69 0.89
N VAL A 106 -4.77 -13.54 1.52
CA VAL A 106 -5.65 -13.13 2.63
C VAL A 106 -4.83 -12.66 3.84
N ILE A 107 -3.77 -13.38 4.22
CA ILE A 107 -2.88 -13.00 5.33
C ILE A 107 -2.24 -11.62 5.07
N ILE A 108 -1.76 -11.37 3.85
CA ILE A 108 -1.12 -10.09 3.49
C ILE A 108 -2.14 -8.96 3.51
N VAL A 109 -3.35 -9.19 3.00
CA VAL A 109 -4.41 -8.17 3.01
C VAL A 109 -4.84 -7.85 4.44
N LEU A 110 -4.94 -8.85 5.33
CA LEU A 110 -5.19 -8.63 6.76
C LEU A 110 -4.07 -7.80 7.42
N LEU A 111 -2.82 -8.12 7.10
CA LEU A 111 -1.65 -7.39 7.57
C LEU A 111 -1.66 -5.94 7.07
N LEU A 112 -2.06 -5.69 5.82
CA LEU A 112 -2.27 -4.34 5.27
C LEU A 112 -3.38 -3.58 6.01
N THR A 113 -4.51 -4.23 6.28
CA THR A 113 -5.59 -3.62 7.05
C THR A 113 -5.12 -3.24 8.46
N PHE A 114 -4.40 -4.14 9.14
CA PHE A 114 -3.84 -3.85 10.45
C PHE A 114 -2.82 -2.71 10.42
N ASN A 115 -1.88 -2.72 9.48
CA ASN A 115 -0.89 -1.66 9.30
C ASN A 115 -1.55 -0.30 9.01
N GLY A 116 -2.56 -0.27 8.15
CA GLY A 116 -3.31 0.96 7.84
C GLY A 116 -4.00 1.57 9.07
N MET A 117 -4.58 0.73 9.94
CA MET A 117 -5.17 1.19 11.21
C MET A 117 -4.11 1.80 12.15
N LEU A 118 -2.94 1.16 12.27
CA LEU A 118 -1.84 1.68 13.10
C LEU A 118 -1.31 3.01 12.56
N LEU A 119 -1.15 3.12 11.23
CA LEU A 119 -0.66 4.35 10.61
C LEU A 119 -1.64 5.50 10.86
N HIS A 120 -2.95 5.28 10.68
CA HIS A 120 -3.99 6.28 10.97
C HIS A 120 -4.03 6.71 12.44
N ARG A 121 -3.82 5.77 13.37
CA ARG A 121 -3.92 6.05 14.81
C ARG A 121 -2.67 6.72 15.40
N TYR A 122 -1.48 6.37 14.91
CA TYR A 122 -0.21 6.78 15.53
C TYR A 122 0.61 7.75 14.66
N VAL A 123 0.74 7.47 13.35
CA VAL A 123 1.65 8.22 12.47
C VAL A 123 1.05 9.54 12.01
N LEU A 124 -0.21 9.55 11.55
CA LEU A 124 -0.88 10.80 11.15
C LEU A 124 -0.87 11.87 12.26
N PRO A 125 -1.34 11.59 13.48
CA PRO A 125 -1.41 12.64 14.51
C PRO A 125 -0.03 13.12 14.92
N ALA A 126 0.99 12.27 14.88
CA ALA A 126 2.37 12.68 15.14
C ALA A 126 2.93 13.57 14.03
N LEU A 127 2.64 13.24 12.76
CA LEU A 127 3.04 14.04 11.60
C LEU A 127 2.36 15.42 11.59
N LEU A 128 1.06 15.47 11.90
CA LEU A 128 0.31 16.73 12.01
C LEU A 128 0.86 17.64 13.12
N LYS A 129 1.35 17.08 14.23
CA LYS A 129 1.94 17.84 15.34
C LYS A 129 3.36 18.34 15.05
N ALA A 130 4.18 17.53 14.40
CA ALA A 130 5.58 17.87 14.12
C ALA A 130 5.75 18.65 12.81
N GLY A 131 4.78 18.62 11.91
CA GLY A 131 4.81 19.28 10.62
C GLY A 131 5.72 18.61 9.58
N SER A 132 6.74 17.84 9.99
CA SER A 132 7.67 17.14 9.10
C SER A 132 8.10 15.79 9.68
N LEU A 133 8.33 14.80 8.81
CA LEU A 133 8.91 13.51 9.21
C LEU A 133 10.32 13.62 9.81
N LEU A 134 11.09 14.65 9.44
CA LEU A 134 12.44 14.86 9.95
C LEU A 134 12.43 15.32 11.42
N ASP A 135 11.38 16.05 11.80
CA ASP A 135 11.19 16.64 13.13
C ASP A 135 10.50 15.67 14.10
N LEU A 136 10.08 14.49 13.63
CA LEU A 136 9.56 13.43 14.48
C LEU A 136 10.64 12.85 15.39
N GLN A 137 10.21 12.47 16.60
CA GLN A 137 11.02 11.63 17.48
C GLN A 137 11.48 10.37 16.73
N VAL A 138 12.74 9.99 16.93
CA VAL A 138 13.41 8.90 16.19
C VAL A 138 12.58 7.63 16.15
N GLY A 139 11.96 7.23 17.27
CA GLY A 139 11.10 6.04 17.34
C GLY A 139 9.87 6.12 16.42
N VAL A 140 9.14 7.24 16.45
CA VAL A 140 7.94 7.43 15.61
C VAL A 140 8.32 7.55 14.14
N ARG A 141 9.46 8.17 13.83
CA ARG A 141 10.00 8.24 12.47
C ARG A 141 10.34 6.85 11.93
N LEU A 142 11.05 6.02 12.70
CA LEU A 142 11.38 4.65 12.29
C LEU A 142 10.11 3.81 12.10
N PHE A 143 9.12 3.97 12.99
CA PHE A 143 7.83 3.30 12.83
C PHE A 143 7.09 3.73 11.55
N ALA A 144 7.08 5.03 11.23
CA ALA A 144 6.49 5.55 10.00
C ALA A 144 7.18 4.99 8.74
N LEU A 145 8.52 4.96 8.73
CA LEU A 145 9.31 4.39 7.64
C LEU A 145 9.07 2.89 7.47
N PHE A 146 9.00 2.15 8.58
CA PHE A 146 8.70 0.72 8.57
C PHE A 146 7.28 0.45 8.06
N SER A 147 6.29 1.19 8.57
CA SER A 147 4.89 1.05 8.19
C SER A 147 4.66 1.40 6.72
N GLY A 148 5.36 2.41 6.19
CA GLY A 148 5.37 2.73 4.76
C GLY A 148 5.99 1.63 3.91
N ALA A 149 7.19 1.17 4.26
CA ALA A 149 7.87 0.08 3.54
C ALA A 149 7.05 -1.22 3.54
N LEU A 150 6.47 -1.59 4.69
CA LEU A 150 5.57 -2.72 4.83
C LEU A 150 4.36 -2.57 3.91
N SER A 151 3.71 -1.40 3.90
CA SER A 151 2.57 -1.13 3.02
C SER A 151 2.96 -1.31 1.55
N GLY A 152 3.94 -0.56 1.05
CA GLY A 152 4.34 -0.59 -0.36
C GLY A 152 4.74 -2.00 -0.84
N VAL A 153 5.53 -2.73 -0.03
CA VAL A 153 5.92 -4.11 -0.35
C VAL A 153 4.72 -5.06 -0.34
N SER A 154 3.84 -4.99 0.67
CA SER A 154 2.67 -5.85 0.75
C SER A 154 1.70 -5.64 -0.42
N TRP A 155 1.51 -4.39 -0.88
CA TRP A 155 0.69 -4.08 -2.05
C TRP A 155 1.23 -4.71 -3.34
N LEU A 156 2.52 -4.50 -3.62
CA LEU A 156 3.17 -5.07 -4.80
C LEU A 156 3.24 -6.59 -4.75
N TYR A 157 3.53 -7.16 -3.58
CA TYR A 157 3.60 -8.60 -3.40
C TYR A 157 2.23 -9.25 -3.58
N ALA A 158 1.16 -8.67 -3.04
CA ALA A 158 -0.20 -9.14 -3.25
C ALA A 158 -0.61 -9.07 -4.74
N ALA A 159 -0.20 -8.04 -5.46
CA ALA A 159 -0.43 -7.91 -6.91
C ALA A 159 0.35 -8.98 -7.70
N MET A 160 1.62 -9.20 -7.38
CA MET A 160 2.45 -10.25 -7.96
C MET A 160 1.82 -11.63 -7.75
N LEU A 161 1.36 -11.93 -6.52
CA LEU A 161 0.60 -13.15 -6.26
C LEU A 161 -0.66 -13.19 -7.14
N GLY A 162 -1.41 -12.10 -7.28
CA GLY A 162 -2.58 -12.01 -8.16
C GLY A 162 -2.31 -12.50 -9.59
N VAL A 163 -1.24 -11.99 -10.23
CA VAL A 163 -0.89 -12.29 -11.63
C VAL A 163 -0.22 -13.66 -11.80
N GLY A 164 0.48 -14.14 -10.77
CA GLY A 164 1.27 -15.37 -10.83
C GLY A 164 0.46 -16.67 -10.88
N ARG A 165 -0.21 -16.97 -12.02
CA ARG A 165 -0.90 -18.25 -12.25
C ARG A 165 0.01 -19.48 -12.03
N PRO A 166 1.28 -19.49 -12.48
CA PRO A 166 2.18 -20.64 -12.28
C PRO A 166 2.60 -20.87 -10.82
N LEU A 167 2.39 -19.91 -9.92
CA LEU A 167 2.72 -20.07 -8.50
C LEU A 167 1.65 -20.84 -7.72
N ALA A 168 0.44 -20.99 -8.28
CA ALA A 168 -0.58 -21.81 -7.65
C ALA A 168 -0.08 -23.26 -7.59
N TRP A 169 0.04 -23.82 -6.38
CA TRP A 169 0.44 -25.20 -6.11
C TRP A 169 1.91 -25.58 -6.38
N LYS A 170 2.74 -24.67 -6.89
CA LYS A 170 4.19 -24.92 -7.05
C LYS A 170 5.02 -24.64 -5.81
N TYR A 171 4.57 -23.70 -4.97
CA TYR A 171 5.27 -23.28 -3.77
C TYR A 171 4.39 -23.51 -2.55
N SER A 172 5.03 -23.91 -1.45
CA SER A 172 4.41 -24.04 -0.14
C SER A 172 4.01 -22.66 0.41
N LEU A 173 3.05 -22.65 1.35
CA LEU A 173 2.64 -21.43 2.04
C LEU A 173 3.83 -20.74 2.71
N SER A 174 4.71 -21.54 3.33
CA SER A 174 5.91 -21.07 4.01
C SER A 174 6.88 -20.37 3.07
N GLU A 175 7.14 -20.91 1.87
CA GLU A 175 8.06 -20.28 0.92
C GLU A 175 7.54 -18.93 0.43
N LEU A 176 6.24 -18.85 0.14
CA LEU A 176 5.60 -17.59 -0.23
C LEU A 176 5.69 -16.57 0.93
N LEU A 177 5.32 -16.98 2.14
CA LEU A 177 5.34 -16.08 3.29
C LEU A 177 6.75 -15.70 3.75
N MET A 178 7.79 -16.51 3.49
CA MET A 178 9.19 -16.19 3.84
C MET A 178 9.80 -15.13 2.93
N ALA A 179 9.42 -15.08 1.65
CA ALA A 179 9.88 -14.04 0.75
C ALA A 179 9.36 -12.65 1.17
N HIS A 180 8.18 -12.59 1.78
CA HIS A 180 7.53 -11.34 2.17
C HIS A 180 8.33 -10.49 3.20
N PRO A 181 8.73 -11.01 4.38
CA PRO A 181 9.47 -10.24 5.37
C PRO A 181 10.86 -9.84 4.87
N VAL A 182 11.51 -10.67 4.03
CA VAL A 182 12.81 -10.31 3.42
C VAL A 182 12.69 -9.05 2.58
N LEU A 183 11.64 -8.96 1.75
CA LEU A 183 11.37 -7.77 0.94
C LEU A 183 11.02 -6.54 1.80
N ILE A 184 10.30 -6.73 2.91
CA ILE A 184 9.99 -5.65 3.87
C ILE A 184 11.28 -5.11 4.49
N VAL A 185 12.17 -5.99 4.97
CA VAL A 185 13.45 -5.60 5.59
C VAL A 185 14.30 -4.83 4.59
N LEU A 186 14.38 -5.29 3.33
CA LEU A 186 15.11 -4.60 2.28
C LEU A 186 14.52 -3.21 1.99
N GLY A 187 13.20 -3.11 1.81
CA GLY A 187 12.52 -1.84 1.58
C GLY A 187 12.70 -0.86 2.74
N PHE A 188 12.63 -1.34 3.97
CA PHE A 188 12.86 -0.54 5.17
C PHE A 188 14.30 -0.03 5.25
N ALA A 189 15.30 -0.90 5.02
CA ALA A 189 16.70 -0.52 5.02
C ALA A 189 17.01 0.57 3.98
N LEU A 190 16.43 0.47 2.77
CA LEU A 190 16.53 1.50 1.74
C LEU A 190 15.94 2.83 2.20
N MET A 191 14.75 2.82 2.82
CA MET A 191 14.10 4.03 3.34
C MET A 191 14.91 4.70 4.47
N VAL A 192 15.51 3.89 5.36
CA VAL A 192 16.40 4.40 6.41
C VAL A 192 17.64 5.05 5.80
N ALA A 193 18.28 4.41 4.82
CA ALA A 193 19.44 4.95 4.12
C ALA A 193 19.13 6.28 3.41
N LEU A 194 18.00 6.35 2.71
CA LEU A 194 17.52 7.57 2.06
C LEU A 194 17.28 8.70 3.07
N THR A 195 16.68 8.39 4.22
CA THR A 195 16.41 9.38 5.27
C THR A 195 17.71 9.91 5.90
N GLN A 196 18.68 9.02 6.16
CA GLN A 196 19.99 9.42 6.67
C GLN A 196 20.75 10.30 5.65
N TRP A 197 20.72 9.92 4.38
CA TRP A 197 21.32 10.69 3.30
C TRP A 197 20.68 12.09 3.16
N ALA A 198 19.35 12.18 3.19
CA ALA A 198 18.63 13.45 3.14
C ALA A 198 19.00 14.35 4.33
N ARG A 199 19.06 13.79 5.55
CA ARG A 199 19.45 14.52 6.76
C ARG A 199 20.88 15.05 6.68
N ASN A 200 21.82 14.24 6.19
CA ASN A 200 23.21 14.68 6.01
C ASN A 200 23.32 15.82 5.00
N ARG A 201 22.50 15.81 3.94
CA ARG A 201 22.43 16.93 2.99
C ARG A 201 21.83 18.20 3.60
N SER A 202 20.77 18.08 4.41
CA SER A 202 20.17 19.24 5.08
C SER A 202 21.13 19.90 6.08
N MET A 203 21.99 19.13 6.75
CA MET A 203 23.04 19.66 7.63
C MET A 203 24.24 20.26 6.87
N ALA A 204 24.49 19.80 5.64
CA ALA A 204 25.59 20.26 4.80
C ALA A 204 25.29 21.55 4.02
N VAL A 205 24.02 21.98 3.93
CA VAL A 205 23.66 23.32 3.42
C VAL A 205 23.90 24.31 4.56
N PRO A 206 24.95 25.15 4.52
CA PRO A 206 25.14 26.17 5.53
C PRO A 206 23.93 27.10 5.48
N ALA A 207 23.51 27.61 6.63
CA ALA A 207 22.61 28.76 6.68
C ALA A 207 23.28 29.87 5.87
N GLN A 208 22.89 30.02 4.60
CA GLN A 208 23.32 31.12 3.78
C GLN A 208 22.85 32.37 4.51
N GLU A 209 23.83 33.05 5.10
CA GLU A 209 23.70 34.34 5.76
C GLU A 209 22.72 35.16 4.96
N ARG A 210 21.66 35.66 5.60
CA ARG A 210 20.77 36.66 5.01
C ARG A 210 21.51 38.00 5.14
N PRO A 211 22.29 38.47 4.14
CA PRO A 211 23.13 39.64 4.32
C PRO A 211 22.29 40.93 4.21
N TRP A 212 21.03 40.82 3.78
CA TRP A 212 20.18 41.95 3.44
C TRP A 212 19.26 42.41 4.58
N LEU A 213 19.16 41.68 5.69
CA LEU A 213 18.34 42.11 6.84
C LEU A 213 19.06 43.09 7.79
N LEU A 214 20.37 43.29 7.61
CA LEU A 214 21.16 44.28 8.37
C LEU A 214 21.51 45.53 7.55
N ALA A 215 21.18 45.57 6.26
CA ALA A 215 21.49 46.72 5.39
C ALA A 215 20.43 47.85 5.43
N GLY A 216 19.33 47.67 6.18
CA GLY A 216 18.21 48.63 6.22
C GLY A 216 18.14 49.52 7.46
N ILE A 217 19.05 49.36 8.44
CA ILE A 217 19.03 50.14 9.68
C ILE A 217 20.32 50.99 9.74
N HIS A 218 20.49 51.91 8.79
CA HIS A 218 21.36 53.08 8.97
C HIS A 218 21.17 54.10 7.84
N THR A 219 20.19 54.98 8.02
CA THR A 219 20.19 56.40 7.59
C THR A 219 19.04 57.05 8.38
N ARG A 220 19.36 57.70 9.51
CA ARG A 220 19.38 59.17 9.66
C ARG A 220 18.11 59.84 9.16
#